data_AF-A0A1I2WZ31-F1
#
_entry.id   AF-A0A1I2WZ31-F1
#
_cell.length_a   1.000
_cell.length_b   1.000
_cell.length_c   1.000
_cell.angle_alpha   90.00
_cell.angle_beta   90.00
_cell.angle_gamma   90.00
#
_symmetry.space_group_name_H-M   'P 1'
#
loop_
_entity.id
_entity.type
_entity.pdbx_description
1 polymer ?
#
loop_
_entity_poly.entity_id
_entity_poly.type
_entity_poly.pdbx_seq_one_letter_code
_entity_poly.pdbx_strand_id
1 'polypeptide(L)'
;MSEHDPHVHLDSKAIQSRANVRNMLAGTFGLAADAPRVVTTGCGRQVPYAMTSERPESVTCLPCREYGRQRHLAFAETLEHRVHLEDGALRTGGRWAQHHRDLARRFDSTP
;
A
#
# COMPACT_ATOMS: atom_id res chain seq x y z
N MET A 1 -8.18 -17.63 17.60
CA MET A 1 -7.51 -16.37 17.95
C MET A 1 -6.03 -16.62 17.75
N SER A 2 -5.39 -15.99 16.75
CA SER A 2 -3.94 -16.16 16.51
C SER A 2 -3.19 -15.32 17.53
N GLU A 3 -3.05 -15.90 18.72
CA GLU A 3 -2.50 -15.30 19.91
C GLU A 3 -0.97 -15.27 19.78
N HIS A 4 -0.46 -14.13 19.27
CA HIS A 4 0.93 -13.73 19.04
C HIS A 4 1.51 -14.01 17.65
N ASP A 5 0.88 -13.45 16.61
CA ASP A 5 1.62 -13.03 15.43
C ASP A 5 2.38 -11.73 15.78
N PRO A 6 3.73 -11.74 15.93
CA PRO A 6 4.47 -10.54 16.33
C PRO A 6 4.72 -9.59 15.14
N HIS A 7 4.28 -9.96 13.95
CA HIS A 7 4.61 -9.23 12.75
C HIS A 7 3.61 -8.10 12.49
N VAL A 8 4.15 -7.01 11.96
CA VAL A 8 3.37 -5.96 11.32
C VAL A 8 3.17 -6.37 9.87
N HIS A 9 1.93 -6.34 9.42
CA HIS A 9 1.51 -6.78 8.10
C HIS A 9 1.22 -5.60 7.17
N LEU A 10 1.06 -5.88 5.89
CA LEU A 10 0.54 -4.93 4.92
C LEU A 10 -0.92 -5.29 4.61
N ASP A 11 -1.84 -4.35 4.72
CA ASP A 11 -3.21 -4.53 4.23
C ASP A 11 -3.16 -4.79 2.71
N SER A 12 -3.82 -5.85 2.24
CA SER A 12 -3.91 -6.19 0.81
C SER A 12 -4.50 -5.05 -0.04
N LYS A 13 -5.21 -4.10 0.59
CA LYS A 13 -5.84 -2.96 -0.08
C LYS A 13 -5.07 -1.64 0.08
N ALA A 14 -3.91 -1.63 0.74
CA ALA A 14 -3.13 -0.41 1.00
C ALA A 14 -2.75 0.35 -0.30
N ILE A 15 -2.32 -0.39 -1.33
CA ILE A 15 -1.86 0.20 -2.60
C ILE A 15 -3.04 0.68 -3.46
N GLN A 16 -4.25 0.15 -3.24
CA GLN A 16 -5.46 0.46 -4.01
C GLN A 16 -6.32 1.57 -3.40
N SER A 17 -5.71 2.56 -2.73
CA SER A 17 -6.34 3.87 -2.46
C SER A 17 -7.32 3.96 -1.28
N ARG A 18 -7.57 2.91 -0.48
CA ARG A 18 -8.61 3.01 0.58
C ARG A 18 -8.20 3.90 1.76
N ALA A 19 -6.93 3.91 2.18
CA ALA A 19 -6.50 4.76 3.29
C ALA A 19 -6.42 6.24 2.88
N ASN A 20 -5.84 6.54 1.71
CA ASN A 20 -5.74 7.90 1.21
C ASN A 20 -7.11 8.53 0.92
N VAL A 21 -8.04 7.78 0.31
CA VAL A 21 -9.41 8.25 0.08
C VAL A 21 -10.13 8.47 1.42
N ARG A 22 -9.98 7.58 2.41
CA ARG A 22 -10.58 7.80 3.74
C ARG A 22 -10.00 9.02 4.45
N ASN A 23 -8.68 9.19 4.45
CA ASN A 23 -8.03 10.36 5.06
C ASN A 23 -8.45 11.66 4.36
N MET A 24 -8.59 11.64 3.04
CA MET A 24 -9.11 12.77 2.26
C MET A 24 -10.58 13.05 2.59
N LEU A 25 -11.44 12.03 2.67
CA LEU A 25 -12.85 12.18 3.04
C LEU A 25 -13.01 12.69 4.49
N ALA A 26 -12.22 12.16 5.42
CA ALA A 26 -12.22 12.61 6.81
C ALA A 26 -11.73 14.06 6.95
N GLY A 27 -10.65 14.42 6.27
CA GLY A 27 -10.10 15.79 6.28
C GLY A 27 -10.98 16.82 5.58
N THR A 28 -11.75 16.41 4.56
CA THR A 28 -12.59 17.34 3.77
C THR A 28 -14.01 17.47 4.34
N PHE A 29 -14.59 16.37 4.84
CA PHE A 29 -16.00 16.31 5.23
C PHE A 29 -16.22 16.09 6.72
N GLY A 30 -15.15 15.89 7.52
CA GLY A 30 -15.29 15.49 8.93
C GLY A 30 -15.88 14.10 9.13
N LEU A 31 -16.01 13.32 8.05
CA LEU A 31 -16.58 11.97 8.05
C LEU A 31 -15.46 10.95 8.17
N ALA A 32 -15.11 10.58 9.40
CA ALA A 32 -14.27 9.42 9.66
C ALA A 32 -15.16 8.18 9.69
N ALA A 33 -15.15 7.38 8.62
CA ALA A 33 -15.67 6.02 8.70
C ALA A 33 -14.82 5.23 9.72
N ASP A 34 -15.47 4.50 10.62
CA ASP A 34 -14.76 3.63 11.56
C ASP A 34 -13.77 2.73 10.82
N ALA A 35 -12.55 2.64 11.36
CA ALA A 35 -11.56 1.74 10.81
C ALA A 35 -12.08 0.30 10.90
N PRO A 36 -11.85 -0.53 9.87
CA PRO A 36 -12.24 -1.93 9.93
C PRO A 36 -11.53 -2.60 11.13
N ARG A 37 -12.25 -3.44 11.87
CA ARG A 37 -11.66 -4.16 13.01
C ARG A 37 -10.60 -5.16 12.56
N VAL A 38 -10.83 -5.83 11.43
CA VAL A 38 -9.99 -6.89 10.86
C VAL A 38 -9.83 -6.65 9.36
N VAL A 39 -8.65 -6.92 8.82
CA VAL A 39 -8.34 -6.82 7.38
C VAL A 39 -7.63 -8.06 6.87
N THR A 40 -7.78 -8.33 5.58
CA THR A 40 -6.97 -9.34 4.87
C THR A 40 -5.65 -8.71 4.45
N THR A 41 -4.56 -9.36 4.82
CA THR A 41 -3.19 -8.89 4.55
C THR A 41 -2.65 -9.41 3.22
N GLY A 42 -1.55 -8.83 2.74
CA GLY A 42 -0.83 -9.31 1.56
C GLY A 42 -0.37 -10.77 1.68
N CYS A 43 -0.13 -11.26 2.89
CA CYS A 43 0.22 -12.66 3.16
C CYS A 43 -1.00 -13.60 3.27
N GLY A 44 -2.22 -13.09 3.08
CA GLY A 44 -3.46 -13.87 3.13
C GLY A 44 -4.06 -14.08 4.53
N ARG A 45 -3.39 -13.62 5.59
CA ARG A 45 -3.93 -13.69 6.97
C ARG A 45 -4.99 -12.61 7.21
N GLN A 46 -5.95 -12.94 8.07
CA GLN A 46 -6.84 -11.95 8.68
C GLN A 46 -6.27 -11.50 10.03
N VAL A 47 -6.00 -10.20 10.16
CA VAL A 47 -5.41 -9.60 11.37
C VAL A 47 -6.14 -8.33 11.78
N PRO A 48 -6.09 -7.91 13.05
CA PRO A 48 -6.57 -6.59 13.45
C PRO A 48 -5.93 -5.47 12.61
N TYR A 49 -6.70 -4.46 12.21
CA TYR A 49 -6.18 -3.35 11.39
C TYR A 49 -4.99 -2.63 12.05
N ALA A 50 -4.98 -2.56 13.38
CA ALA A 50 -3.89 -1.98 14.17
C ALA A 50 -2.55 -2.72 14.01
N MET A 51 -2.54 -3.96 13.51
CA MET A 51 -1.34 -4.74 13.21
C MET A 51 -0.86 -4.56 11.76
N THR A 52 -1.36 -3.55 11.05
CA THR A 52 -0.94 -3.26 9.67
C THR A 52 -0.25 -1.91 9.56
N SER A 53 0.65 -1.78 8.59
CA SER A 53 1.28 -0.53 8.21
C SER A 53 1.48 -0.45 6.70
N GLU A 54 1.27 0.74 6.14
CA GLU A 54 1.59 1.04 4.74
C GLU A 54 3.05 1.47 4.57
N ARG A 55 3.76 1.74 5.67
CA ARG A 55 5.17 2.14 5.68
C ARG A 55 6.07 0.91 5.54
N PRO A 56 6.88 0.78 4.47
CA PRO A 56 7.73 -0.39 4.25
C PRO A 56 8.64 -0.74 5.42
N GLU A 57 9.17 0.28 6.10
CA GLU A 57 10.06 0.20 7.28
C GLU A 57 9.37 -0.37 8.52
N SER A 58 8.04 -0.30 8.60
CA SER A 58 7.30 -0.85 9.72
C SER A 58 6.83 -2.28 9.47
N VAL A 59 6.80 -2.74 8.22
CA VAL A 59 6.29 -4.08 7.86
C VAL A 59 7.37 -5.12 8.11
N THR A 60 7.16 -5.96 9.12
CA THR A 60 8.10 -7.02 9.53
C THR A 60 7.72 -8.41 8.99
N CYS A 61 6.51 -8.59 8.45
CA CYS A 61 6.09 -9.83 7.81
C CYS A 61 6.72 -9.98 6.41
N LEU A 62 7.72 -10.86 6.24
CA LEU A 62 8.43 -11.04 4.96
C LEU A 62 7.51 -11.31 3.75
N PRO A 63 6.49 -12.19 3.82
CA PRO A 63 5.55 -12.36 2.72
C PRO A 63 4.77 -11.07 2.36
N CYS A 64 4.41 -10.25 3.35
CA CYS A 64 3.78 -8.95 3.09
C CYS A 64 4.73 -7.95 2.43
N ARG A 65 6.04 -8.03 2.72
CA ARG A 65 7.05 -7.18 2.06
C ARG A 65 7.20 -7.54 0.59
N GLU A 66 7.31 -8.83 0.28
CA GLU A 66 7.36 -9.30 -1.10
C GLU A 66 6.07 -8.95 -1.86
N TYR A 67 4.91 -9.13 -1.23
CA TYR A 67 3.64 -8.68 -1.79
C TYR A 67 3.64 -7.16 -2.09
N GLY A 68 4.11 -6.34 -1.14
CA GLY A 68 4.23 -4.88 -1.32
C GLY A 68 5.14 -4.52 -2.49
N ARG A 69 6.33 -5.13 -2.56
CA ARG A 69 7.29 -4.97 -3.67
C ARG A 69 6.64 -5.28 -5.03
N GLN A 70 6.05 -6.46 -5.18
CA GLN A 70 5.41 -6.88 -6.43
C GLN A 70 4.28 -5.93 -6.85
N ARG A 71 3.44 -5.51 -5.89
CA ARG A 71 2.31 -4.63 -6.17
C ARG A 71 2.72 -3.22 -6.55
N HIS A 72 3.75 -2.67 -5.92
CA HIS A 72 4.29 -1.36 -6.29
C HIS A 72 4.94 -1.38 -7.68
N LEU A 73 5.67 -2.45 -8.04
CA LEU A 73 6.23 -2.61 -9.38
C LEU A 73 5.12 -2.71 -10.45
N ALA A 74 4.12 -3.56 -10.24
CA ALA A 74 2.99 -3.71 -11.16
C ALA A 74 2.21 -2.39 -11.33
N PHE A 75 2.07 -1.60 -10.26
CA PHE A 75 1.41 -0.31 -10.35
C PHE A 75 2.24 0.73 -11.11
N ALA A 76 3.57 0.75 -10.93
CA ALA A 76 4.46 1.62 -11.70
C ALA A 76 4.37 1.33 -13.21
N GLU A 77 4.37 0.05 -13.60
CA GLU A 77 4.20 -0.37 -14.99
C GLU A 77 2.84 0.07 -15.55
N THR A 78 1.77 -0.12 -14.77
CA THR A 78 0.41 0.32 -15.17
C THR A 78 0.33 1.83 -15.39
N LEU A 79 0.99 2.62 -14.53
CA LEU A 79 1.02 4.08 -14.65
C LEU A 79 1.75 4.49 -15.93
N GLU A 80 2.91 3.91 -16.23
CA GLU A 80 3.64 4.22 -17.47
C GLU A 80 2.81 3.90 -18.70
N HIS A 81 2.18 2.72 -18.73
CA HIS A 81 1.36 2.30 -19.86
C HIS A 81 0.15 3.21 -20.10
N ARG A 82 -0.50 3.72 -19.05
CA ARG A 82 -1.64 4.64 -19.17
C ARG A 82 -1.23 6.06 -19.56
N VAL A 83 -0.07 6.50 -19.10
CA VAL A 83 0.43 7.86 -19.30
C VAL A 83 0.89 8.09 -20.74
N HIS A 84 1.28 7.04 -21.46
CA HIS A 84 1.51 7.08 -22.90
C HIS A 84 0.25 7.40 -23.73
N LEU A 85 -0.95 7.40 -23.15
CA LEU A 85 -2.22 7.68 -23.84
C LEU A 85 -2.70 9.14 -23.71
N GLU A 86 -2.05 9.97 -22.88
CA GLU A 86 -2.46 11.37 -22.64
C GLU A 86 -1.24 12.32 -22.66
N ASP A 87 -1.12 13.15 -23.71
CA ASP A 87 0.06 14.00 -23.99
C ASP A 87 0.36 15.08 -22.92
N GLY A 88 -0.51 15.28 -21.91
CA GLY A 88 -0.29 16.16 -20.76
C GLY A 88 0.07 15.44 -19.44
N ALA A 89 -0.15 14.12 -19.36
CA ALA A 89 0.03 13.33 -18.15
C ALA A 89 1.47 12.80 -17.98
N LEU A 90 2.31 12.88 -19.03
CA LEU A 90 3.64 12.30 -19.13
C LEU A 90 4.55 12.58 -17.93
N ARG A 91 4.68 13.86 -17.55
CA ARG A 91 5.62 14.26 -16.49
C ARG A 91 5.13 13.87 -15.08
N THR A 92 3.82 13.93 -14.86
CA THR A 92 3.18 13.56 -13.59
C THR A 92 3.20 12.04 -13.42
N GLY A 93 2.82 11.31 -14.47
CA GLY A 93 2.85 9.85 -14.53
C GLY A 93 4.22 9.24 -14.28
N GLY A 94 5.26 9.76 -14.93
CA GLY A 94 6.64 9.31 -14.69
C GLY A 94 7.10 9.52 -13.25
N ARG A 95 6.73 10.65 -12.62
CA ARG A 95 7.02 10.91 -11.20
C ARG A 95 6.31 9.91 -10.29
N TRP A 96 5.05 9.58 -10.56
CA TRP A 96 4.32 8.58 -9.78
C TRP A 96 4.88 7.17 -9.98
N ALA A 97 5.19 6.78 -11.21
CA ALA A 97 5.83 5.50 -11.49
C ALA A 97 7.17 5.36 -10.73
N GLN A 98 7.99 6.42 -10.74
CA GLN A 98 9.23 6.45 -9.98
C GLN A 98 9.00 6.33 -8.47
N HIS A 99 8.01 7.03 -7.93
CA HIS A 99 7.64 6.93 -6.52
C HIS A 99 7.27 5.49 -6.12
N HIS A 100 6.52 4.78 -6.96
CA HIS A 100 6.18 3.38 -6.71
C HIS A 100 7.42 2.47 -6.81
N ARG A 101 8.36 2.73 -7.71
CA ARG A 101 9.66 2.00 -7.72
C ARG A 101 10.48 2.24 -6.46
N ASP A 102 10.50 3.46 -5.93
CA ASP A 102 11.16 3.77 -4.66
C ASP A 102 10.54 2.98 -3.50
N LEU A 103 9.21 2.91 -3.44
CA LEU A 103 8.52 2.09 -2.43
C LEU A 103 8.81 0.60 -2.60
N ALA A 104 8.83 0.08 -3.82
CA ALA A 104 9.19 -1.30 -4.09
C ALA A 104 10.61 -1.64 -3.59
N ARG A 105 11.58 -0.75 -3.82
CA ARG A 105 12.94 -0.91 -3.28
C ARG A 105 12.97 -0.95 -1.75
N ARG A 106 12.20 -0.08 -1.10
CA ARG A 106 12.10 -0.05 0.38
C ARG A 106 11.46 -1.32 0.95
N PHE A 107 10.52 -1.93 0.23
CA PHE A 107 9.96 -3.23 0.56
C PHE A 107 10.92 -4.40 0.28
N ASP A 108 12.04 -4.18 -0.41
CA ASP A 108 13.07 -5.19 -0.68
C ASP A 108 14.22 -5.11 0.34
N SER A 109 14.60 -3.90 0.75
CA SER A 109 15.63 -3.68 1.78
C SER A 109 15.26 -4.34 3.10
N THR A 110 16.22 -4.88 3.85
CA THR A 110 15.99 -5.47 5.18
C THR A 110 15.31 -4.45 6.12
N PRO A 111 14.28 -4.84 6.89
CA PRO A 111 13.62 -3.96 7.85
C PRO A 111 14.53 -3.52 9.00
#